data_AF-A0A9D2THU8-F1
#
_entry.id   AF-A0A9D2THU8-F1
#
_cell.length_a   1.000
_cell.length_b   1.000
_cell.length_c   1.000
_cell.angle_alpha   90.00
_cell.angle_beta   90.00
_cell.angle_gamma   90.00
#
_symmetry.space_group_name_H-M   'P 1'
#
loop_
_entity.id
_entity.type
_entity.pdbx_description
1 polymer ?
#
loop_
_entity_poly.entity_id
_entity_poly.type
_entity_poly.pdbx_seq_one_letter_code
_entity_poly.pdbx_strand_id
1 'polypeptide(L)' 'MSTLQVRDVSPETLAALKQRAAAQGTSLSEYLREELDRLAAVPSRAEILARIARRSAPELTDPVLERDRGRDERPGA' A
#
# COMPACT_ATOMS: atom_id res chain seq x y z
N MET A 1 2.92 -17.69 15.52
CA MET A 1 2.60 -18.81 14.60
C MET A 1 1.10 -18.75 14.34
N SER A 2 0.71 -18.36 13.13
CA SER A 2 -0.70 -18.27 12.73
C SER A 2 -0.93 -19.33 11.65
N THR A 3 -1.97 -20.15 11.81
CA THR A 3 -2.31 -21.21 10.85
C THR A 3 -3.55 -20.79 10.08
N LEU A 4 -3.48 -20.82 8.75
CA LEU A 4 -4.59 -20.53 7.85
C LEU A 4 -4.95 -21.80 7.08
N GLN A 5 -6.22 -22.19 7.11
CA GLN A 5 -6.74 -23.32 6.36
C GLN A 5 -7.68 -22.82 5.27
N VAL A 6 -7.39 -23.16 4.01
CA VAL A 6 -8.28 -22.91 2.87
C VAL A 6 -9.07 -24.18 2.58
N ARG A 7 -10.40 -24.08 2.57
CA ARG A 7 -11.31 -25.19 2.27
C ARG A 7 -11.80 -25.13 0.84
N ASP A 8 -12.26 -26.28 0.35
CA ASP A 8 -12.95 -26.42 -0.94
C ASP A 8 -12.13 -25.94 -2.15
N VAL A 9 -10.80 -26.13 -2.10
CA VAL A 9 -9.91 -25.84 -3.22
C VAL A 9 -10.07 -26.91 -4.29
N SER A 10 -10.34 -26.50 -5.53
CA SER A 10 -10.48 -27.44 -6.63
C SER A 10 -9.16 -28.20 -6.88
N PRO A 11 -9.23 -29.50 -7.26
CA PRO A 11 -8.03 -30.32 -7.45
C PRO A 11 -7.12 -29.77 -8.57
N GLU A 12 -7.71 -29.17 -9.61
CA GLU A 12 -7.00 -28.45 -10.67
C GLU A 12 -6.19 -27.25 -10.13
N THR A 13 -6.78 -26.46 -9.22
CA THR A 13 -6.11 -25.30 -8.61
C THR A 13 -4.94 -25.78 -7.75
N LEU A 14 -5.17 -26.83 -6.95
CA LEU A 14 -4.12 -27.43 -6.13
C LEU A 14 -2.95 -27.95 -6.99
N ALA A 15 -3.26 -28.60 -8.13
CA ALA A 15 -2.25 -29.11 -9.05
C ALA A 15 -1.42 -27.97 -9.68
N ALA A 16 -2.08 -26.90 -10.15
CA ALA A 16 -1.42 -25.74 -10.71
C ALA A 16 -0.50 -25.05 -9.68
N LEU A 17 -0.96 -24.88 -8.44
CA LEU A 17 -0.17 -24.28 -7.37
C LEU A 17 1.06 -25.14 -7.01
N LYS A 18 0.90 -26.47 -6.96
CA LYS A 18 2.02 -27.39 -6.74
C LYS A 18 3.05 -27.32 -7.86
N GLN A 19 2.62 -27.24 -9.13
CA GLN A 19 3.53 -27.08 -10.26
C GLN A 19 4.31 -25.77 -10.17
N ARG A 20 3.65 -24.66 -9.81
CA ARG A 20 4.32 -23.36 -9.62
C ARG A 20 5.32 -23.39 -8.47
N ALA A 21 4.96 -23.98 -7.34
CA ALA A 21 5.88 -24.16 -6.21
C ALA A 21 7.10 -25.00 -6.60
N ALA A 22 6.89 -26.12 -7.30
CA ALA A 22 7.98 -26.96 -7.81
C ALA A 22 8.89 -26.21 -8.81
N ALA A 23 8.31 -25.39 -9.69
CA ALA A 23 9.08 -24.57 -10.63
C ALA A 23 9.96 -23.52 -9.93
N GLN A 24 9.56 -23.05 -8.74
CA GLN A 24 10.35 -22.13 -7.91
C GLN A 24 11.29 -22.86 -6.93
N GLY A 25 11.25 -24.19 -6.87
CA GLY A 25 12.05 -24.98 -5.93
C GLY A 25 11.61 -24.83 -4.47
N THR A 26 10.39 -24.36 -4.22
CA THR A 26 9.85 -24.11 -2.88
C THR A 26 8.77 -25.11 -2.52
N SER A 27 8.51 -25.27 -1.22
CA SER A 27 7.35 -26.05 -0.77
C SER A 27 6.04 -25.32 -1.09
N LEU A 28 4.93 -26.05 -1.25
CA LEU A 28 3.62 -25.44 -1.50
C LEU A 28 3.24 -24.42 -0.41
N SER A 29 3.51 -24.75 0.86
CA SER A 29 3.23 -23.85 1.99
C SER A 29 4.06 -22.58 1.95
N GLU A 30 5.31 -22.66 1.48
CA GLU A 30 6.19 -21.51 1.31
C GLU A 30 5.70 -20.61 0.19
N TYR A 31 5.45 -21.20 -0.98
CA TYR A 31 4.89 -20.50 -2.14
C TYR A 31 3.59 -19.76 -1.80
N LEU A 32 2.67 -20.43 -1.08
CA LEU A 32 1.41 -19.82 -0.68
C LEU A 32 1.57 -18.71 0.36
N ARG A 33 2.52 -18.86 1.29
CA ARG A 33 2.81 -17.81 2.28
C ARG A 33 3.28 -16.54 1.60
N GLU A 34 4.26 -16.65 0.71
CA GLU A 34 4.76 -15.50 -0.05
C GLU A 34 3.66 -14.85 -0.89
N GLU A 35 2.78 -15.65 -1.50
CA GLU A 35 1.70 -15.11 -2.31
C GLU A 35 0.64 -14.40 -1.45
N LEU A 36 0.34 -14.93 -0.27
CA LEU A 36 -0.53 -14.28 0.72
C LEU A 36 0.11 -12.98 1.25
N ASP A 37 1.42 -12.97 1.50
CA ASP A 37 2.14 -11.77 1.92
C ASP A 37 2.13 -10.70 0.81
N ARG A 38 2.33 -11.11 -0.45
CA ARG A 38 2.20 -10.21 -1.62
C ARG A 38 0.79 -9.66 -1.76
N LEU A 39 -0.23 -10.50 -1.57
CA LEU A 39 -1.64 -10.07 -1.59
C LEU A 39 -1.95 -9.09 -0.45
N ALA A 40 -1.42 -9.33 0.75
CA ALA A 40 -1.61 -8.45 1.90
C ALA A 40 -0.81 -7.14 1.80
N ALA A 41 0.30 -7.13 1.06
CA ALA A 41 1.13 -5.95 0.86
C ALA A 41 0.48 -4.90 -0.05
N VAL A 42 -0.51 -5.28 -0.88
CA VAL A 42 -1.22 -4.35 -1.76
C VAL A 42 -2.44 -3.79 -1.02
N PRO A 43 -2.42 -2.52 -0.58
CA PRO A 43 -3.58 -1.93 0.07
C PRO A 43 -4.74 -1.86 -0.92
N SER A 44 -5.92 -2.25 -0.47
CA SER A 44 -7.13 -2.16 -1.27
C SER A 44 -7.43 -0.69 -1.61
N ARG A 45 -8.18 -0.49 -2.71
CA ARG A 45 -8.60 0.86 -3.14
C ARG A 45 -9.36 1.59 -2.03
N ALA A 46 -10.14 0.87 -1.23
CA ALA A 46 -10.84 1.41 -0.06
C ALA A 46 -9.87 1.88 1.03
N GLU A 47 -8.82 1.11 1.33
CA GLU A 47 -7.78 1.50 2.30
C GLU A 47 -6.97 2.69 1.82
N ILE A 48 -6.67 2.76 0.51
CA ILE A 48 -6.01 3.92 -0.09
C ILE A 48 -6.89 5.16 0.05
N LEU A 49 -8.19 5.07 -0.28
CA LEU A 49 -9.12 6.18 -0.14
C LEU A 49 -9.29 6.62 1.32
N ALA A 50 -9.37 5.66 2.26
CA ALA A 50 -9.40 5.96 3.68
C ALA A 50 -8.11 6.64 4.16
N ARG A 51 -6.95 6.25 3.63
CA ARG A 51 -5.66 6.89 3.93
C ARG A 51 -5.59 8.31 3.37
N ILE A 52 -6.11 8.55 2.18
CA ILE A 52 -6.23 9.90 1.60
C ILE A 52 -7.15 10.76 2.48
N ALA A 53 -8.31 10.24 2.87
CA ALA A 53 -9.26 10.95 3.71
C ALA A 53 -8.70 11.31 5.10
N ARG A 54 -7.81 10.48 5.67
CA ARG A 54 -7.12 10.75 6.94
C ARG A 54 -5.97 11.74 6.82
N ARG A 55 -5.50 12.05 5.60
CA ARG A 55 -4.40 12.99 5.41
C ARG A 55 -4.95 14.40 5.49
N SER A 56 -4.54 15.16 6.50
CA SER A 56 -4.82 16.59 6.56
C SER A 56 -4.32 17.27 5.29
N ALA A 57 -5.12 18.20 4.74
CA ALA A 57 -4.69 19.01 3.61
C ALA A 57 -3.35 19.66 3.97
N PRO A 58 -2.35 19.65 3.07
CA PRO A 58 -1.15 20.44 3.30
C PRO A 58 -1.55 21.90 3.53
N GLU A 59 -0.94 22.57 4.50
CA GLU A 59 -1.03 24.03 4.56
C GLU A 59 -0.45 24.56 3.25
N LEU A 60 -1.33 24.99 2.36
CA LEU A 60 -0.96 25.71 1.16
C LEU A 60 -0.56 27.11 1.63
N THR A 61 0.72 27.28 1.93
CA THR A 61 1.32 28.61 2.05
C THR A 61 1.39 29.16 0.64
N ASP A 62 0.67 30.24 0.37
CA ASP A 62 0.77 30.95 -0.89
C ASP A 62 2.09 31.73 -0.90
N PRO A 63 3.09 31.34 -1.72
CA PRO A 63 4.37 32.04 -1.78
C PRO A 63 4.24 33.47 -2.36
N VAL A 64 3.08 33.82 -2.94
CA VAL A 64 2.77 35.18 -3.41
C VAL A 64 2.35 36.06 -2.23
N LEU A 65 1.58 35.55 -1.27
CA LEU A 65 1.17 36.30 -0.08
C LEU A 65 2.35 36.57 0.89
N GLU A 66 3.35 35.69 0.92
CA GLU A 66 4.57 35.90 1.72
C GLU A 66 5.39 37.10 1.23
N ARG A 67 5.37 37.38 -0.08
CA ARG A 67 6.15 38.47 -0.69
C ARG A 67 5.60 39.86 -0.38
N ASP A 68 4.30 39.99 -0.12
CA ASP A 68 3.69 41.28 0.20
C ASP A 68 3.94 41.72 1.64
N ARG A 69 4.11 40.79 2.58
CA ARG A 69 4.44 41.11 3.99
C ARG A 69 5.81 41.76 4.16
N GLY A 70 6.76 41.49 3.25
CA GLY A 70 8.12 42.05 3.31
C GLY A 70 8.29 43.45 2.70
N ARG A 71 7.26 44.01 2.06
CA ARG A 71 7.35 45.32 1.39
C ARG A 71 6.88 46.49 2.26
N ASP A 72 6.06 46.22 3.28
CA ASP A 72 5.40 47.26 4.07
C ASP A 72 6.28 47.85 5.20
N GLU A 73 7.45 47.28 5.48
CA GLU A 73 8.37 47.76 6.53
C GLU A 73 9.51 48.65 6.00
N ARG A 74 9.20 49.62 5.12
CA ARG A 74 10.10 50.75 4.88
C ARG A 74 9.59 51.98 5.65
N PRO A 75 10.18 52.33 6.79
CA PRO A 75 9.81 53.55 7.50
C PRO A 75 10.18 54.76 6.63
N GLY A 76 9.21 55.66 6.49
CA GLY A 76 9.38 56.95 5.83
C GLY A 76 10.49 57.78 6.47
N ALA A 77 11.19 58.50 5.60
CA ALA A 77 12.24 59.46 5.90
C ALA A 77 11.73 60.68 6.70
#